data_AF-A0A376H1U9-F1
#
_entry.id   AF-A0A376H1U9-F1
#
_cell.length_a   1.000
_cell.length_b   1.000
_cell.length_c   1.000
_cell.angle_alpha   90.00
_cell.angle_beta   90.00
_cell.angle_gamma   90.00
#
_symmetry.space_group_name_H-M   'P 1'
#
loop_
_entity.id
_entity.type
_entity.pdbx_description
1 polymer ?
#
loop_
_entity_poly.entity_id
_entity_poly.type
_entity_poly.pdbx_seq_one_letter_code
_entity_poly.pdbx_strand_id
1 'polypeptide(L)'
;MRKYYSLILSILAVVSVFIPINAHADNKYGIVIDGAFSDWSSLPMTELSFSYENGQNIKYASLVTDEVNLYFYLNMAPKGHNYHNLQPSGHKLTIGNKVFWMTFNNTFPSEDLSVIGQTKDVQVNFWAEDNSVNVTIPGKLTRVKTDFSDTSYSDEVEVAIPFEQLKVEATSSQTITYSNGNLGEQTITVTGGSTGPWILAGIAVVIAGYSFWNLRGRSAKPQSSL
;
A
#
# COMPACT_ATOMS: atom_id res chain seq x y z
N MET A 1 -30.57 69.72 -20.13
CA MET A 1 -30.20 68.99 -18.89
C MET A 1 -29.63 67.63 -19.27
N ARG A 2 -28.30 67.49 -19.30
CA ARG A 2 -27.58 66.23 -19.53
C ARG A 2 -27.39 65.53 -18.18
N LYS A 3 -27.79 64.25 -18.07
CA LYS A 3 -27.42 63.41 -16.93
C LYS A 3 -26.51 62.29 -17.42
N TYR A 4 -25.29 62.30 -16.91
CA TYR A 4 -24.24 61.32 -17.12
C TYR A 4 -24.50 60.12 -16.20
N TYR A 5 -24.43 58.90 -16.74
CA TYR A 5 -24.31 57.69 -15.92
C TYR A 5 -22.85 57.24 -15.99
N SER A 6 -22.12 57.47 -14.90
CA SER A 6 -20.75 56.99 -14.74
C SER A 6 -20.75 55.50 -14.39
N LEU A 7 -20.06 54.74 -15.22
CA LEU A 7 -19.67 53.35 -15.03
C LEU A 7 -18.71 53.27 -13.83
N ILE A 8 -19.03 52.47 -12.81
CA ILE A 8 -18.08 52.12 -11.74
C ILE A 8 -17.67 50.67 -11.97
N LEU A 9 -16.44 50.48 -12.45
CA LEU A 9 -15.77 49.20 -12.55
C LEU A 9 -14.93 49.02 -11.28
N SER A 10 -15.39 48.22 -10.32
CA SER A 10 -14.65 47.91 -9.11
C SER A 10 -13.61 46.84 -9.42
N ILE A 11 -12.33 47.21 -9.49
CA ILE A 11 -11.19 46.27 -9.56
C ILE A 11 -10.93 45.77 -8.14
N LEU A 12 -11.24 44.50 -7.88
CA LEU A 12 -10.88 43.81 -6.65
C LEU A 12 -9.48 43.21 -6.82
N ALA A 13 -8.44 43.91 -6.33
CA ALA A 13 -7.09 43.36 -6.29
C ALA A 13 -6.99 42.38 -5.11
N VAL A 14 -7.00 41.08 -5.40
CA VAL A 14 -6.65 40.05 -4.42
C VAL A 14 -5.14 40.04 -4.27
N VAL A 15 -4.64 40.63 -3.19
CA VAL A 15 -3.24 40.50 -2.81
C VAL A 15 -3.07 39.15 -2.12
N SER A 16 -2.61 38.15 -2.87
CA SER A 16 -2.21 36.86 -2.32
C SER A 16 -0.87 37.03 -1.61
N VAL A 17 -0.89 37.05 -0.28
CA VAL A 17 0.33 36.96 0.53
C VAL A 17 0.81 35.51 0.46
N PHE A 18 1.86 35.26 -0.31
CA PHE A 18 2.58 33.99 -0.25
C PHE A 18 3.42 33.98 1.02
N ILE A 19 2.90 33.34 2.07
CA ILE A 19 3.71 32.93 3.21
C ILE A 19 4.43 31.66 2.76
N PRO A 20 5.78 31.60 2.78
CA PRO A 20 6.46 30.33 2.57
C PRO A 20 6.12 29.43 3.77
N ILE A 21 5.24 28.46 3.56
CA ILE A 21 5.05 27.36 4.51
C ILE A 21 6.31 26.50 4.35
N ASN A 22 7.23 26.60 5.31
CA ASN A 22 8.17 25.51 5.53
C ASN A 22 7.32 24.34 6.06
N ALA A 23 6.80 23.52 5.15
CA ALA A 23 6.23 22.24 5.50
C ALA A 23 7.40 21.40 6.00
N HIS A 24 7.58 21.39 7.32
CA HIS A 24 8.18 20.23 7.94
C HIS A 24 7.26 19.07 7.58
N ALA A 25 7.81 18.01 6.99
CA ALA A 25 7.05 16.85 6.57
C ALA A 25 6.54 16.10 7.80
N ASP A 26 5.49 16.64 8.41
CA ASP A 26 4.78 16.01 9.50
C ASP A 26 3.92 14.89 8.90
N ASN A 27 3.94 13.73 9.55
CA ASN A 27 3.09 12.60 9.20
C ASN A 27 1.62 13.05 9.21
N LYS A 28 1.08 13.36 8.04
CA LYS A 28 -0.26 13.95 7.90
C LYS A 28 -1.39 13.03 8.34
N TYR A 29 -1.11 11.74 8.50
CA TYR A 29 -2.09 10.73 8.90
C TYR A 29 -2.05 10.44 10.40
N GLY A 30 -1.03 10.93 11.12
CA GLY A 30 -0.83 10.59 12.52
C GLY A 30 -0.48 9.11 12.76
N ILE A 31 0.00 8.41 11.73
CA ILE A 31 0.35 6.97 11.82
C ILE A 31 1.55 6.76 12.73
N VAL A 32 1.46 5.88 13.71
CA VAL A 32 2.59 5.53 14.58
C VAL A 32 2.89 4.04 14.42
N ILE A 33 4.12 3.73 13.99
CA ILE A 33 4.55 2.34 13.81
C ILE A 33 4.90 1.73 15.17
N ASP A 34 3.88 1.30 15.91
CA ASP A 34 3.99 0.78 17.28
C ASP A 34 3.30 -0.59 17.49
N GLY A 35 2.56 -1.09 16.50
CA GLY A 35 1.79 -2.32 16.53
C GLY A 35 0.37 -2.16 17.07
N ALA A 36 -0.07 -0.93 17.33
CA ALA A 36 -1.43 -0.56 17.72
C ALA A 36 -2.16 0.10 16.54
N PHE A 37 -2.91 -0.69 15.77
CA PHE A 37 -3.42 -0.28 14.45
C PHE A 37 -4.65 0.66 14.45
N SER A 38 -4.92 1.37 15.54
CA SER A 38 -6.13 2.20 15.68
C SER A 38 -6.11 3.45 14.78
N ASP A 39 -4.92 3.97 14.49
CA ASP A 39 -4.61 5.05 13.56
C ASP A 39 -4.97 4.74 12.10
N TRP A 40 -5.00 3.46 11.71
CA TRP A 40 -5.40 3.02 10.36
C TRP A 40 -6.91 3.03 10.12
N SER A 41 -7.73 3.09 11.18
CA SER A 41 -9.19 2.87 11.11
C SER A 41 -9.95 3.86 10.22
N SER A 42 -9.41 5.08 10.06
CA SER A 42 -10.01 6.13 9.23
C SER A 42 -9.48 6.15 7.80
N LEU A 43 -8.40 5.41 7.52
CA LEU A 43 -7.70 5.46 6.24
C LEU A 43 -8.37 4.57 5.19
N PRO A 44 -8.19 4.87 3.89
CA PRO A 44 -8.69 4.01 2.82
C PRO A 44 -8.19 2.57 2.98
N MET A 45 -9.11 1.62 2.97
CA MET A 45 -8.83 0.20 3.12
C MET A 45 -9.34 -0.56 1.90
N THR A 46 -8.52 -1.47 1.38
CA THR A 46 -8.88 -2.33 0.25
C THR A 46 -9.05 -3.76 0.73
N GLU A 47 -10.17 -4.38 0.36
CA GLU A 47 -10.40 -5.82 0.50
C GLU A 47 -9.57 -6.58 -0.53
N LEU A 48 -8.71 -7.49 -0.07
CA LEU A 48 -8.05 -8.47 -0.93
C LEU A 48 -8.71 -9.83 -0.72
N SER A 49 -9.13 -10.46 -1.81
CA SER A 49 -9.76 -11.78 -1.81
C SER A 49 -9.75 -12.35 -3.22
N PHE A 50 -9.95 -13.67 -3.33
CA PHE A 50 -10.25 -14.28 -4.62
C PHE A 50 -11.76 -14.38 -4.83
N SER A 51 -12.22 -14.05 -6.04
CA SER A 51 -13.64 -14.15 -6.41
C SER A 51 -14.23 -15.55 -6.18
N TYR A 52 -13.43 -16.61 -6.39
CA TYR A 52 -13.86 -18.00 -6.18
C TYR A 52 -14.04 -18.41 -4.71
N GLU A 53 -13.58 -17.60 -3.74
CA GLU A 53 -13.68 -17.90 -2.31
C GLU A 53 -14.96 -17.35 -1.67
N ASN A 54 -15.84 -16.69 -2.43
CA ASN A 54 -17.14 -16.18 -1.97
C ASN A 54 -17.05 -15.39 -0.64
N GLY A 55 -16.00 -14.57 -0.49
CA GLY A 55 -15.79 -13.72 0.69
C GLY A 55 -15.38 -14.46 1.98
N GLN A 56 -14.99 -15.74 1.90
CA GLN A 56 -14.57 -16.51 3.08
C GLN A 56 -13.14 -16.21 3.53
N ASN A 57 -12.29 -15.72 2.62
CA ASN A 57 -10.88 -15.48 2.86
C ASN A 57 -10.56 -14.04 2.43
N ILE A 58 -10.81 -13.12 3.34
CA ILE A 58 -10.66 -11.68 3.13
C ILE A 58 -9.43 -11.19 3.88
N LYS A 59 -8.68 -10.30 3.23
CA LYS A 59 -7.59 -9.51 3.80
C LYS A 59 -7.96 -8.03 3.70
N TYR A 60 -7.44 -7.21 4.60
CA TYR A 60 -7.51 -5.76 4.45
C TYR A 60 -6.10 -5.19 4.31
N ALA A 61 -5.92 -4.32 3.33
CA ALA A 61 -4.66 -3.62 3.13
C ALA A 61 -4.89 -2.14 2.87
N SER A 62 -4.00 -1.32 3.42
CA SER A 62 -3.98 0.12 3.21
C SER A 62 -2.62 0.54 2.70
N LEU A 63 -2.63 1.49 1.77
CA LEU A 63 -1.44 2.12 1.21
C LEU A 63 -1.73 3.61 1.13
N VAL A 64 -0.97 4.40 1.87
CA VAL A 64 -1.09 5.87 1.88
C VAL A 64 0.29 6.49 1.91
N THR A 65 0.44 7.72 1.44
CA THR A 65 1.76 8.37 1.35
C THR A 65 1.71 9.82 1.75
N ASP A 66 2.79 10.31 2.34
CA ASP A 66 3.06 11.74 2.51
C ASP A 66 4.28 12.17 1.69
N GLU A 67 4.95 13.25 2.10
CA GLU A 67 6.12 13.78 1.40
C GLU A 67 7.43 13.04 1.72
N VAL A 68 7.44 12.12 2.70
CA VAL A 68 8.66 11.43 3.16
C VAL A 68 8.49 9.92 3.14
N ASN A 69 7.31 9.43 3.52
CA ASN A 69 7.04 8.03 3.71
C ASN A 69 5.87 7.54 2.85
N LEU A 70 6.00 6.30 2.41
CA LEU A 70 4.88 5.44 2.09
C LEU A 70 4.55 4.61 3.33
N TYR A 71 3.28 4.57 3.71
CA TYR A 71 2.77 3.78 4.82
C TYR A 71 2.00 2.57 4.27
N PHE A 72 2.35 1.39 4.77
CA PHE A 72 1.73 0.14 4.39
C PHE A 72 1.13 -0.55 5.62
N TYR A 73 -0.10 -1.06 5.46
CA TYR A 73 -0.79 -1.89 6.44
C TYR A 73 -1.37 -3.13 5.77
N LEU A 74 -1.35 -4.26 6.48
CA LEU A 74 -2.00 -5.50 6.07
C LEU A 74 -2.56 -6.25 7.28
N ASN A 75 -3.83 -6.64 7.18
CA ASN A 75 -4.56 -7.50 8.09
C ASN A 75 -4.91 -8.81 7.40
N MET A 76 -4.40 -9.92 7.93
CA MET A 76 -4.54 -11.22 7.28
C MET A 76 -5.89 -11.90 7.47
N ALA A 77 -6.67 -11.57 8.48
CA ALA A 77 -7.96 -12.20 8.72
C ALA A 77 -8.84 -11.28 9.57
N PRO A 78 -9.27 -10.11 9.07
CA PRO A 78 -10.06 -9.15 9.85
C PRO A 78 -11.39 -9.74 10.36
N LYS A 79 -11.92 -10.77 9.69
CA LYS A 79 -13.13 -11.51 10.10
C LYS A 79 -12.83 -12.82 10.84
N GLY A 80 -11.56 -13.10 11.13
CA GLY A 80 -11.11 -14.30 11.86
C GLY A 80 -11.21 -15.62 11.11
N HIS A 81 -11.41 -15.58 9.79
CA HIS A 81 -11.48 -16.77 8.93
C HIS A 81 -10.09 -17.28 8.51
N ASN A 82 -10.10 -18.28 7.60
CA ASN A 82 -8.92 -18.96 7.07
C ASN A 82 -7.78 -18.02 6.63
N TYR A 83 -6.56 -18.57 6.69
CA TYR A 83 -5.30 -17.92 6.34
C TYR A 83 -5.04 -16.61 7.11
N HIS A 84 -4.72 -16.76 8.39
CA HIS A 84 -4.50 -15.68 9.35
C HIS A 84 -3.02 -15.37 9.64
N ASN A 85 -2.08 -16.22 9.22
CA ASN A 85 -0.65 -15.94 9.38
C ASN A 85 -0.16 -14.93 8.35
N LEU A 86 0.81 -14.10 8.71
CA LEU A 86 1.40 -13.14 7.77
C LEU A 86 2.03 -13.89 6.58
N GLN A 87 1.52 -13.62 5.37
CA GLN A 87 2.15 -14.05 4.12
C GLN A 87 3.54 -13.42 4.03
N PRO A 88 4.65 -14.19 4.02
CA PRO A 88 5.97 -13.58 4.08
C PRO A 88 6.40 -12.92 2.77
N SER A 89 5.99 -13.47 1.63
CA SER A 89 6.53 -13.13 0.31
C SER A 89 5.46 -12.93 -0.76
N GLY A 90 5.87 -12.44 -1.94
CA GLY A 90 4.99 -12.21 -3.09
C GLY A 90 4.35 -10.82 -3.12
N HIS A 91 4.78 -9.93 -2.22
CA HIS A 91 4.34 -8.54 -2.17
C HIS A 91 5.09 -7.71 -3.21
N LYS A 92 4.36 -7.22 -4.20
CA LYS A 92 4.90 -6.38 -5.27
C LYS A 92 4.47 -4.94 -5.04
N LEU A 93 5.43 -4.05 -4.87
CA LEU A 93 5.22 -2.60 -4.76
C LEU A 93 5.84 -1.93 -5.99
N THR A 94 5.05 -1.14 -6.72
CA THR A 94 5.53 -0.34 -7.85
C THR A 94 5.42 1.13 -7.49
N ILE A 95 6.48 1.92 -7.69
CA ILE A 95 6.50 3.36 -7.49
C ILE A 95 7.01 3.98 -8.79
N GLY A 96 6.10 4.62 -9.54
CA GLY A 96 6.42 5.10 -10.89
C GLY A 96 6.89 3.95 -11.79
N ASN A 97 8.16 3.99 -12.20
CA ASN A 97 8.77 2.98 -13.05
C ASN A 97 9.62 1.94 -12.29
N LYS A 98 9.73 2.05 -10.96
CA LYS A 98 10.50 1.11 -10.14
C LYS A 98 9.59 0.06 -9.52
N VAL A 99 10.03 -1.19 -9.55
CA VAL A 99 9.36 -2.34 -8.95
C VAL A 99 10.20 -2.89 -7.82
N PHE A 100 9.57 -3.07 -6.65
CA PHE A 100 10.15 -3.64 -5.44
C PHE A 100 9.38 -4.91 -5.04
N TRP A 101 10.11 -5.94 -4.66
CA TRP A 101 9.57 -7.11 -3.98
C TRP A 101 9.83 -6.98 -2.48
N MET A 102 8.76 -7.10 -1.68
CA MET A 102 8.83 -7.05 -0.23
C MET A 102 8.82 -8.48 0.33
N THR A 103 9.70 -8.74 1.30
CA THR A 103 9.71 -10.00 2.06
C THR A 103 9.73 -9.69 3.55
N PHE A 104 8.71 -10.15 4.26
CA PHE A 104 8.61 -10.07 5.71
C PHE A 104 9.41 -11.22 6.34
N ASN A 105 10.34 -10.86 7.20
CA ASN A 105 11.17 -11.76 7.99
C ASN A 105 10.90 -11.54 9.47
N ASN A 106 11.31 -12.50 10.31
CA ASN A 106 11.03 -12.48 11.75
C ASN A 106 9.52 -12.46 12.05
N THR A 107 8.71 -13.21 11.30
CA THR A 107 7.27 -13.35 11.56
C THR A 107 7.00 -14.22 12.80
N PHE A 108 5.76 -14.29 13.25
CA PHE A 108 5.36 -15.28 14.25
C PHE A 108 5.35 -16.69 13.65
N PRO A 109 5.65 -17.73 14.44
CA PRO A 109 5.40 -19.10 14.03
C PRO A 109 3.93 -19.31 13.65
N SER A 110 3.70 -20.17 12.66
CA SER A 110 2.35 -20.57 12.26
C SER A 110 1.65 -21.27 13.42
N GLU A 111 0.37 -20.96 13.64
CA GLU A 111 -0.50 -21.60 14.64
C GLU A 111 -0.06 -21.51 16.11
N ASP A 112 0.94 -20.68 16.42
CA ASP A 112 1.30 -20.42 17.82
C ASP A 112 0.26 -19.50 18.47
N LEU A 113 -0.69 -20.10 19.20
CA LEU A 113 -1.73 -19.37 19.92
C LEU A 113 -1.21 -18.63 21.16
N SER A 114 -0.01 -18.97 21.66
CA SER A 114 0.56 -18.36 22.87
C SER A 114 1.00 -16.91 22.65
N VAL A 115 1.16 -16.52 21.38
CA VAL A 115 1.56 -15.17 20.97
C VAL A 115 0.38 -14.27 20.59
N ILE A 116 -0.86 -14.74 20.74
CA ILE A 116 -2.03 -13.86 20.58
C ILE A 116 -1.93 -12.70 21.58
N GLY A 117 -2.12 -11.47 21.08
CA GLY A 117 -1.96 -10.22 21.80
C GLY A 117 -0.52 -9.70 21.88
N GLN A 118 0.46 -10.45 21.35
CA GLN A 118 1.86 -10.01 21.36
C GLN A 118 2.22 -9.21 20.11
N THR A 119 3.09 -8.23 20.30
CA THR A 119 3.69 -7.39 19.26
C THR A 119 5.19 -7.64 19.19
N LYS A 120 5.76 -7.66 17.99
CA LYS A 120 7.21 -7.74 17.77
C LYS A 120 7.65 -6.87 16.59
N ASP A 121 8.94 -6.60 16.54
CA ASP A 121 9.56 -6.02 15.34
C ASP A 121 9.56 -7.05 14.21
N VAL A 122 9.11 -6.61 13.04
CA VAL A 122 9.23 -7.36 11.79
C VAL A 122 10.27 -6.67 10.90
N GLN A 123 11.00 -7.44 10.11
CA GLN A 123 11.97 -6.92 9.16
C GLN A 123 11.45 -7.08 7.75
N VAL A 124 11.34 -5.99 7.01
CA VAL A 124 10.81 -6.00 5.65
C VAL A 124 11.94 -5.73 4.67
N ASN A 125 12.35 -6.77 3.95
CA ASN A 125 13.36 -6.63 2.91
C ASN A 125 12.70 -6.10 1.64
N PHE A 126 13.23 -5.01 1.10
CA PHE A 126 12.86 -4.44 -0.19
C PHE A 126 13.98 -4.71 -1.18
N TRP A 127 13.69 -5.49 -2.21
CA TRP A 127 14.60 -5.72 -3.33
C TRP A 127 14.00 -5.14 -4.61
N ALA A 128 14.73 -4.25 -5.28
CA ALA A 128 14.31 -3.69 -6.55
C ALA A 128 14.69 -4.63 -7.72
N GLU A 129 13.79 -4.82 -8.69
CA GLU A 129 14.04 -5.70 -9.85
C GLU A 129 15.23 -5.23 -10.72
N ASP A 130 15.54 -3.92 -10.69
CA ASP A 130 16.70 -3.33 -11.37
C ASP A 130 18.01 -3.47 -10.57
N ASN A 131 17.97 -4.14 -9.42
CA ASN A 131 19.08 -4.30 -8.45
C ASN A 131 19.62 -3.00 -7.85
N SER A 132 18.91 -1.87 -7.97
CA SER A 132 19.37 -0.57 -7.44
C SER A 132 19.19 -0.42 -5.91
N VAL A 133 18.32 -1.23 -5.31
CA VAL A 133 17.95 -1.20 -3.90
C VAL A 133 17.88 -2.63 -3.35
N ASN A 134 18.49 -2.82 -2.19
CA ASN A 134 18.34 -3.99 -1.34
C ASN A 134 18.50 -3.51 0.11
N VAL A 135 17.38 -3.23 0.76
CA VAL A 135 17.36 -2.62 2.11
C VAL A 135 16.37 -3.35 3.01
N THR A 136 16.61 -3.31 4.31
CA THR A 136 15.69 -3.84 5.31
C THR A 136 15.11 -2.68 6.11
N ILE A 137 13.79 -2.59 6.13
CA ILE A 137 13.04 -1.54 6.84
C ILE A 137 12.28 -2.21 8.00
N PRO A 138 12.40 -1.68 9.23
CA PRO A 138 11.65 -2.22 10.36
C PRO A 138 10.17 -1.84 10.28
N GLY A 139 9.33 -2.75 10.76
CA GLY A 139 7.91 -2.50 10.99
C GLY A 139 7.45 -3.16 12.30
N LYS A 140 6.15 -3.15 12.53
CA LYS A 140 5.53 -3.84 13.67
C LYS A 140 4.57 -4.90 13.20
N LEU A 141 4.61 -6.04 13.87
CA LEU A 141 3.73 -7.18 13.65
C LEU A 141 3.08 -7.55 14.97
N THR A 142 1.75 -7.63 14.98
CA THR A 142 0.97 -8.06 16.14
C THR A 142 0.06 -9.21 15.73
N ARG A 143 -0.04 -10.24 16.58
CA ARG A 143 -1.07 -11.27 16.41
C ARG A 143 -2.31 -10.86 17.18
N VAL A 144 -3.32 -10.40 16.48
CA VAL A 144 -4.55 -9.83 17.06
C VAL A 144 -5.60 -10.92 17.22
N LYS A 145 -6.26 -11.01 18.38
CA LYS A 145 -7.42 -11.91 18.57
C LYS A 145 -8.58 -11.39 17.73
N THR A 146 -9.31 -12.28 17.06
CA THR A 146 -10.51 -11.93 16.30
C THR A 146 -11.77 -12.47 16.98
N ASP A 147 -12.93 -11.92 16.65
CA ASP A 147 -14.21 -12.27 17.28
C ASP A 147 -14.83 -13.58 16.73
N PHE A 148 -14.15 -14.28 15.81
CA PHE A 148 -14.70 -15.48 15.19
C PHE A 148 -14.77 -16.69 16.14
N SER A 149 -13.78 -16.85 17.02
CA SER A 149 -13.69 -17.92 18.04
C SER A 149 -12.63 -17.59 19.09
N ASP A 150 -12.53 -18.41 20.15
CA ASP A 150 -11.53 -18.17 21.19
C ASP A 150 -10.07 -18.36 20.73
N THR A 151 -9.86 -19.12 19.66
CA THR A 151 -8.53 -19.42 19.11
C THR A 151 -8.29 -18.73 17.77
N SER A 152 -9.22 -17.92 17.28
CA SER A 152 -9.04 -17.21 16.01
C SER A 152 -8.23 -15.94 16.21
N TYR A 153 -7.35 -15.69 15.25
CA TYR A 153 -6.46 -14.54 15.26
C TYR A 153 -6.27 -14.01 13.84
N SER A 154 -5.59 -12.87 13.75
CA SER A 154 -5.06 -12.29 12.52
C SER A 154 -3.68 -11.75 12.81
N ASP A 155 -2.70 -12.08 11.96
CA ASP A 155 -1.44 -11.34 11.94
C ASP A 155 -1.69 -10.01 11.20
N GLU A 156 -1.42 -8.91 11.91
CA GLU A 156 -1.53 -7.54 11.39
C GLU A 156 -0.14 -6.90 11.38
N VAL A 157 0.19 -6.24 10.27
CA VAL A 157 1.52 -5.64 10.06
C VAL A 157 1.40 -4.21 9.55
N GLU A 158 2.33 -3.37 10.00
CA GLU A 158 2.49 -2.01 9.53
C GLU A 158 3.96 -1.63 9.33
N VAL A 159 4.21 -0.74 8.35
CA VAL A 159 5.54 -0.28 7.99
C VAL A 159 5.46 1.17 7.49
N ALA A 160 6.35 2.03 7.99
CA ALA A 160 6.67 3.31 7.36
C ALA A 160 7.93 3.15 6.51
N ILE A 161 7.82 3.45 5.22
CA ILE A 161 8.81 3.16 4.19
C ILE A 161 9.32 4.49 3.65
N PRO A 162 10.51 4.96 4.07
CA PRO A 162 11.05 6.22 3.58
C PRO A 162 11.39 6.13 2.10
N PHE A 163 10.88 7.08 1.30
CA PHE A 163 11.16 7.13 -0.13
C PHE A 163 12.65 7.23 -0.44
N GLU A 164 13.40 7.94 0.41
CA GLU A 164 14.86 8.06 0.31
C GLU A 164 15.55 6.68 0.32
N GLN A 165 15.14 5.77 1.21
CA GLN A 165 15.73 4.42 1.29
C GLN A 165 15.42 3.58 0.05
N LEU A 166 14.28 3.86 -0.59
CA LEU A 166 13.89 3.24 -1.86
C LEU A 166 14.50 3.91 -3.09
N LYS A 167 15.28 4.99 -2.92
CA LYS A 167 15.88 5.79 -4.02
C LYS A 167 14.84 6.18 -5.08
N VAL A 168 13.66 6.58 -4.60
CA VAL A 168 12.59 7.16 -5.40
C VAL A 168 12.29 8.55 -4.88
N GLU A 169 11.89 9.43 -5.77
CA GLU A 169 11.37 10.73 -5.35
C GLU A 169 10.06 10.54 -4.59
N ALA A 170 9.87 11.30 -3.52
CA ALA A 170 8.57 11.44 -2.90
C ALA A 170 7.67 12.18 -3.88
N THR A 171 6.54 11.60 -4.28
CA THR A 171 5.73 12.19 -5.34
C THR A 171 4.29 12.29 -4.89
N SER A 172 3.53 13.32 -5.21
CA SER A 172 3.61 14.32 -6.26
C SER A 172 2.74 13.93 -7.46
N SER A 173 3.27 13.02 -8.29
CA SER A 173 2.73 12.72 -9.61
C SER A 173 2.90 11.27 -10.04
N GLN A 174 3.50 10.40 -9.22
CA GLN A 174 3.69 9.00 -9.59
C GLN A 174 2.52 8.14 -9.12
N THR A 175 2.20 7.14 -9.93
CA THR A 175 1.32 6.05 -9.54
C THR A 175 2.11 5.08 -8.68
N ILE A 176 1.55 4.75 -7.53
CA ILE A 176 2.05 3.75 -6.61
C ILE A 176 1.05 2.60 -6.63
N THR A 177 1.53 1.37 -6.82
CA THR A 177 0.67 0.19 -6.78
C THR A 177 1.21 -0.89 -5.86
N TYR A 178 0.29 -1.61 -5.22
CA TYR A 178 0.60 -2.79 -4.42
C TYR A 178 -0.28 -3.96 -4.85
N SER A 179 0.31 -5.15 -4.97
CA SER A 179 -0.43 -6.39 -5.14
C SER A 179 0.31 -7.58 -4.52
N ASN A 180 -0.43 -8.63 -4.21
CA ASN A 180 0.12 -9.94 -3.86
C ASN A 180 -0.82 -11.03 -4.38
N GLY A 181 -0.33 -11.83 -5.35
CA GLY A 181 -1.11 -12.86 -6.02
C GLY A 181 -1.48 -14.07 -5.15
N ASN A 182 -1.05 -14.13 -3.89
CA ASN A 182 -1.49 -15.12 -2.90
C ASN A 182 -2.59 -14.59 -1.97
N LEU A 183 -2.85 -13.28 -1.99
CA LEU A 183 -3.77 -12.61 -1.06
C LEU A 183 -5.09 -12.20 -1.71
N GLY A 184 -5.10 -12.03 -3.03
CA GLY A 184 -6.29 -11.71 -3.79
C GLY A 184 -5.99 -11.26 -5.21
N GLU A 185 -7.06 -10.96 -5.94
CA GLU A 185 -7.00 -10.51 -7.34
C GLU A 185 -6.81 -9.00 -7.47
N GLN A 186 -6.87 -8.27 -6.35
CA GLN A 186 -6.89 -6.82 -6.32
C GLN A 186 -5.48 -6.21 -6.40
N THR A 187 -5.41 -5.04 -7.03
CA THR A 187 -4.24 -4.17 -7.00
C THR A 187 -4.65 -2.84 -6.37
N ILE A 188 -3.99 -2.45 -5.29
CA ILE A 188 -4.18 -1.15 -4.66
C ILE A 188 -3.42 -0.13 -5.51
N THR A 189 -4.08 0.98 -5.88
CA THR A 189 -3.45 2.06 -6.64
C THR A 189 -3.63 3.39 -5.92
N VAL A 190 -2.54 4.12 -5.75
CA VAL A 190 -2.46 5.40 -5.07
C VAL A 190 -1.76 6.38 -6.01
N THR A 191 -2.34 7.55 -6.24
CA THR A 191 -1.68 8.63 -7.00
C THR A 191 -1.03 9.60 -6.03
N GLY A 192 0.25 9.90 -6.22
CA GLY A 192 1.01 10.79 -5.35
C GLY A 192 0.50 12.24 -5.25
N GLY A 193 -0.48 12.66 -6.05
CA GLY A 193 -0.92 14.06 -6.12
C GLY A 193 -1.69 14.56 -4.91
N SER A 194 -1.03 15.36 -4.07
CA SER A 194 -1.68 16.22 -3.08
C SER A 194 -2.73 17.11 -3.77
N THR A 195 -4.01 16.92 -3.44
CA THR A 195 -4.99 18.00 -3.20
C THR A 195 -6.20 17.44 -2.45
N GLY A 196 -6.02 17.10 -1.17
CA GLY A 196 -7.12 16.77 -0.25
C GLY A 196 -6.69 15.94 0.96
N PRO A 197 -7.43 15.96 2.08
CA PRO A 197 -7.10 15.17 3.28
C PRO A 197 -7.12 13.64 3.06
N TRP A 198 -7.60 13.18 1.89
CA TRP A 198 -7.70 11.77 1.55
C TRP A 198 -7.03 11.54 0.20
N ILE A 199 -5.85 10.90 0.19
CA ILE A 199 -5.38 10.25 -1.03
C ILE A 199 -6.22 8.98 -1.14
N LEU A 200 -7.20 9.00 -2.04
CA LEU A 200 -8.04 7.84 -2.30
C LEU A 200 -7.17 6.74 -2.92
N ALA A 201 -6.99 5.63 -2.20
CA ALA A 201 -6.63 4.37 -2.83
C ALA A 201 -7.75 4.03 -3.81
N GLY A 202 -7.54 4.32 -5.08
CA GLY A 202 -8.47 3.98 -6.14
C GLY A 202 -8.32 2.50 -6.45
N ILE A 203 -9.36 1.72 -6.22
CA ILE A 203 -9.40 0.35 -6.73
C ILE A 203 -9.55 0.44 -8.26
N ALA A 204 -8.44 0.37 -8.99
CA ALA A 204 -8.47 -0.06 -10.38
C ALA A 204 -8.36 -1.59 -10.35
N VAL A 205 -9.50 -2.30 -10.36
CA VAL A 205 -9.50 -3.76 -10.53
C VAL A 205 -9.03 -4.06 -11.96
N VAL A 206 -7.73 -4.25 -12.14
CA VAL A 206 -7.19 -4.89 -13.34
C VAL A 206 -7.07 -6.37 -13.02
N ILE A 207 -8.08 -7.16 -13.42
CA ILE A 207 -7.96 -8.62 -13.41
C ILE A 207 -6.84 -8.97 -14.39
N ALA A 208 -5.68 -9.37 -13.87
CA ALA A 208 -4.57 -9.87 -14.67
C ALA A 208 -4.96 -11.24 -15.26
N GLY A 209 -5.80 -11.23 -16.29
CA GLY A 209 -6.23 -12.43 -16.98
C GLY A 209 -5.03 -13.14 -17.59
N TYR A 210 -4.69 -14.32 -17.06
CA TYR A 210 -4.20 -15.52 -17.76
C TYR A 210 -3.21 -15.33 -18.93
N SER A 211 -2.39 -14.28 -18.94
CA SER A 211 -1.56 -13.92 -20.11
C SER A 211 -0.20 -14.61 -20.11
N PHE A 212 0.12 -15.41 -19.09
CA PHE A 212 1.44 -16.04 -18.94
C PHE A 212 1.55 -17.44 -19.60
N TRP A 213 0.49 -17.99 -20.18
CA TRP A 213 0.52 -19.33 -20.79
C TRP A 213 0.76 -19.39 -22.31
N ASN A 214 0.77 -18.27 -23.03
CA ASN A 214 0.93 -18.28 -24.49
C ASN A 214 2.30 -17.83 -25.03
N LEU A 215 3.30 -17.58 -24.18
CA LEU A 215 4.63 -17.11 -24.63
C LEU A 215 5.76 -18.14 -24.55
N ARG A 216 5.48 -19.41 -24.21
CA ARG A 216 6.48 -20.50 -24.24
C ARG A 216 6.23 -21.61 -25.28
N GLY A 217 5.23 -21.46 -26.14
CA GLY A 217 4.80 -22.50 -27.09
C GLY A 217 5.36 -22.43 -28.50
N ARG A 218 6.36 -21.59 -28.82
CA ARG A 218 6.91 -21.50 -30.19
C ARG A 218 8.43 -21.34 -30.20
N SER A 219 9.13 -22.44 -30.00
CA SER A 219 10.52 -22.62 -30.47
C SER A 219 10.89 -24.10 -30.44
N ALA A 220 10.69 -24.78 -31.59
CA ALA A 220 11.54 -25.87 -32.10
C ALA A 220 10.83 -26.53 -33.30
N LYS A 221 11.30 -26.28 -34.53
CA LYS A 221 11.17 -27.24 -35.63
C LYS A 221 12.57 -27.82 -35.86
N PRO A 222 12.79 -29.13 -35.78
CA PRO A 222 14.06 -29.73 -36.17
C PRO A 222 14.17 -29.77 -37.70
N GLN A 223 15.31 -29.32 -38.23
CA GLN A 223 15.76 -29.63 -39.58
C GLN A 223 16.19 -31.10 -39.66
N SER A 224 15.63 -31.84 -40.61
CA SER A 224 16.09 -33.18 -41.00
C SER A 224 17.37 -33.06 -41.83
N SER A 225 18.42 -33.80 -41.46
CA SER A 225 19.61 -34.03 -42.28
C SER A 225 19.30 -34.97 -43.45
N LEU A 226 20.01 -34.75 -44.56
CA LEU A 226 20.10 -35.61 -45.75
C LEU A 226 20.59 -37.02 -45.42
#